data_AF-A0A2L0F4G6-F1
#
_entry.id   AF-A0A2L0F4G6-F1
#
_cell.length_a   1.000
_cell.length_b   1.000
_cell.length_c   1.000
_cell.angle_alpha   90.00
_cell.angle_beta   90.00
_cell.angle_gamma   90.00
#
_symmetry.space_group_name_H-M   'P 1'
#
loop_
_entity.id
_entity.type
_entity.pdbx_description
1 polymer ?
#
loop_
_entity_poly.entity_id
_entity_poly.type
_entity_poly.pdbx_seq_one_letter_code
_entity_poly.pdbx_strand_id
1 'polypeptide(L)'
;MTTRDVDESLLSAFPRSVIPEERRRRVYWNGVLARAEVSSSYKPARKLWRRERQGHYMPSTVGVRVAGEAGKPDTYVPLDRLLGCDILEEQSAPDAASRAHVTSPS
;
A
#
# COMPACT_ATOMS: atom_id res chain seq x y z
N MET A 1 -14.97 -4.69 -11.00
CA MET A 1 -13.97 -4.10 -10.08
C MET A 1 -12.68 -4.91 -10.27
N THR A 2 -11.69 -4.39 -10.98
CA THR A 2 -10.50 -5.17 -11.37
C THR A 2 -9.46 -5.11 -10.25
N THR A 3 -9.71 -5.97 -9.27
CA THR A 3 -8.91 -6.29 -8.09
C THR A 3 -7.48 -6.68 -8.48
N ARG A 4 -6.46 -6.04 -7.91
CA ARG A 4 -5.06 -6.47 -8.11
C ARG A 4 -4.38 -6.63 -6.75
N ASP A 5 -4.42 -7.86 -6.24
CA ASP A 5 -3.41 -8.35 -5.31
C ASP A 5 -2.00 -8.14 -5.91
N VAL A 6 -0.95 -8.19 -5.07
CA VAL A 6 0.42 -8.35 -5.60
C VAL A 6 0.51 -9.73 -6.26
N ASP A 7 0.17 -9.73 -7.55
CA ASP A 7 0.22 -10.89 -8.43
C ASP A 7 1.65 -11.11 -8.90
N GLU A 8 2.02 -12.38 -9.08
CA GLU A 8 3.34 -12.75 -9.59
C GLU A 8 3.54 -12.24 -11.04
N SER A 9 2.44 -12.05 -11.78
CA SER A 9 2.45 -11.40 -13.09
C SER A 9 2.90 -9.93 -13.01
N LEU A 10 2.46 -9.19 -11.98
CA LEU A 10 2.86 -7.80 -11.73
C LEU A 10 4.34 -7.72 -11.35
N LEU A 11 4.80 -8.59 -10.47
CA LEU A 11 6.21 -8.65 -10.07
C LEU A 11 7.11 -9.00 -11.26
N SER A 12 6.60 -9.79 -12.20
CA SER A 12 7.30 -10.17 -13.42
C SER A 12 7.52 -9.00 -14.38
N ALA A 13 6.65 -7.98 -14.36
CA ALA A 13 6.75 -6.80 -15.21
C ALA A 13 7.93 -5.88 -14.87
N PHE A 14 8.46 -5.94 -13.65
CA PHE A 14 9.61 -5.13 -13.26
C PHE A 14 10.91 -5.69 -13.86
N PRO A 15 11.90 -4.83 -14.21
CA PRO A 15 13.22 -5.30 -14.62
C PRO A 15 13.94 -6.10 -13.52
N ARG A 16 14.79 -7.05 -13.92
CA ARG A 16 15.59 -7.87 -12.98
C ARG A 16 16.57 -7.04 -12.13
N SER A 17 17.02 -5.90 -12.65
CA SER A 17 17.84 -4.92 -11.91
C SER A 17 17.08 -4.26 -10.75
N VAL A 18 15.75 -4.17 -10.84
CA VAL A 18 14.89 -3.59 -9.79
C VAL A 18 14.41 -4.68 -8.84
N ILE A 19 13.91 -5.80 -9.38
CA ILE A 19 13.46 -6.96 -8.60
C ILE A 19 14.21 -8.21 -9.08
N PRO A 20 15.24 -8.65 -8.34
CA PRO A 20 15.92 -9.92 -8.60
C PRO A 20 14.96 -11.12 -8.54
N GLU A 21 15.31 -12.20 -9.25
CA GLU A 21 14.47 -13.40 -9.41
C GLU A 21 14.04 -14.00 -8.06
N GLU A 22 14.96 -14.05 -7.10
CA GLU A 22 14.73 -14.62 -5.76
C GLU A 22 13.69 -13.83 -4.94
N ARG A 23 13.40 -12.58 -5.33
CA ARG A 23 12.44 -11.69 -4.66
C ARG A 23 11.10 -11.58 -5.39
N ARG A 24 10.92 -12.26 -6.53
CA ARG A 24 9.68 -12.26 -7.34
C ARG A 24 8.63 -13.23 -6.79
N ARG A 25 8.33 -13.12 -5.49
CA ARG A 25 7.36 -13.98 -4.81
C ARG A 25 6.48 -13.12 -3.91
N ARG A 26 5.17 -13.36 -3.93
CA ARG A 26 4.20 -12.60 -3.12
C ARG A 26 4.56 -12.59 -1.63
N VAL A 27 4.98 -13.74 -1.09
CA VAL A 27 5.34 -13.88 0.34
C VAL A 27 6.50 -12.96 0.75
N TYR A 28 7.50 -12.80 -0.13
CA TYR A 28 8.63 -11.91 0.13
C TYR A 28 8.15 -10.47 0.30
N TRP A 29 7.35 -9.98 -0.66
CA TRP A 29 6.83 -8.62 -0.65
C TRP A 29 5.84 -8.37 0.48
N ASN A 30 4.98 -9.33 0.82
CA ASN A 30 4.13 -9.23 1.99
C ASN A 30 4.96 -9.02 3.27
N GLY A 31 6.09 -9.71 3.41
CA GLY A 31 7.01 -9.51 4.53
C GLY A 31 7.71 -8.15 4.50
N VAL A 32 8.08 -7.65 3.32
CA VAL A 32 8.68 -6.30 3.16
C VAL A 32 7.67 -5.22 3.53
N LEU A 33 6.45 -5.29 3.01
CA LEU A 33 5.38 -4.33 3.29
C LEU A 33 5.01 -4.35 4.77
N ALA A 34 4.81 -5.52 5.38
CA ALA A 34 4.48 -5.67 6.80
C ALA A 34 5.55 -5.10 7.75
N ARG A 35 6.84 -5.25 7.42
CA ARG A 35 7.94 -4.67 8.23
C ARG A 35 7.97 -3.14 8.16
N ALA A 36 7.50 -2.57 7.06
CA ALA A 36 7.43 -1.13 6.87
C ALA A 36 6.04 -0.54 7.20
N GLU A 37 5.12 -1.33 7.77
CA GLU A 37 3.84 -0.82 8.24
C GLU A 37 4.00 0.19 9.39
N VAL A 38 3.06 1.14 9.47
CA VAL A 38 2.99 2.15 10.55
C VAL A 38 2.88 1.50 11.94
N SER A 39 2.13 0.39 12.04
CA SER A 39 1.92 -0.40 13.27
C SER A 39 3.04 -1.39 13.56
N SER A 40 4.03 -1.53 12.67
CA SER A 40 5.07 -2.54 12.81
C SER A 40 5.94 -2.27 14.04
N SER A 41 6.16 -3.31 14.85
CA SER A 41 7.12 -3.28 15.97
C SER A 41 8.56 -3.59 15.54
N TYR A 42 8.78 -3.90 14.25
CA TYR A 42 10.10 -4.19 13.70
C TYR A 42 11.05 -2.99 13.86
N LYS A 43 12.34 -3.24 14.12
CA LYS A 43 13.35 -2.20 14.26
C LYS A 43 14.51 -2.46 13.29
N PRO A 44 14.80 -1.53 12.35
CA PRO A 44 14.09 -0.27 12.08
C PRO A 44 12.82 -0.46 11.22
N ALA A 45 11.69 0.13 11.62
CA ALA A 45 10.49 0.25 10.79
C ALA A 45 10.39 1.65 10.20
N ARG A 46 10.37 1.74 8.86
CA ARG A 46 10.28 3.01 8.12
C ARG A 46 8.86 3.63 8.12
N LYS A 47 7.84 2.87 8.54
CA LYS A 47 6.43 3.31 8.64
C LYS A 47 5.88 3.91 7.35
N LEU A 48 6.23 3.32 6.20
CA LEU A 48 5.85 3.77 4.87
C LEU A 48 4.43 3.35 4.48
N TRP A 49 3.88 2.29 5.09
CA TRP A 49 2.63 1.68 4.62
C TRP A 49 1.55 1.62 5.70
N ARG A 50 0.29 1.81 5.28
CA ARG A 50 -0.92 1.55 6.04
C ARG A 50 -1.63 0.36 5.42
N ARG A 51 -2.12 -0.57 6.23
CA ARG A 51 -2.91 -1.69 5.74
C ARG A 51 -4.40 -1.36 5.88
N GLU A 52 -5.10 -1.25 4.76
CA GLU A 52 -6.54 -0.94 4.73
C GLU A 52 -7.40 -2.20 4.87
N ARG A 53 -7.03 -3.25 4.13
CA ARG A 53 -7.70 -4.57 4.11
C ARG A 53 -6.65 -5.66 3.92
N GLN A 54 -7.05 -6.92 4.06
CA GLN A 54 -6.11 -8.03 3.90
C GLN A 54 -5.43 -8.00 2.52
N GLY A 55 -4.09 -7.91 2.51
CA GLY A 55 -3.29 -7.81 1.29
C GLY A 55 -3.23 -6.43 0.64
N HIS A 56 -3.94 -5.42 1.17
CA HIS A 56 -4.05 -4.10 0.56
C HIS A 56 -3.30 -3.05 1.39
N TYR A 57 -2.33 -2.38 0.75
CA TYR A 57 -1.48 -1.39 1.37
C TYR A 57 -1.61 -0.05 0.68
N MET A 58 -1.79 1.00 1.48
CA MET A 58 -1.76 2.39 1.07
C MET A 58 -0.48 3.06 1.60
N PRO A 59 0.05 4.07 0.91
CA PRO A 59 1.10 4.89 1.48
C PRO A 59 0.65 5.54 2.80
N SER A 60 1.58 5.72 3.73
CA SER A 60 1.37 6.52 4.94
C SER A 60 1.57 8.01 4.65
N THR A 61 1.31 8.85 5.65
CA THR A 61 1.54 10.30 5.59
C THR A 61 2.94 10.69 6.08
N VAL A 62 3.88 9.74 6.16
CA VAL A 62 5.24 10.02 6.62
C VAL A 62 5.93 11.03 5.70
N GLY A 63 6.61 12.02 6.27
CA GLY A 63 7.33 13.03 5.51
C GLY A 63 8.56 12.44 4.84
N VAL A 64 8.63 12.53 3.51
CA VAL A 64 9.78 12.17 2.70
C VAL A 64 10.52 13.43 2.28
N ARG A 65 11.84 13.43 2.47
CA ARG A 65 12.69 14.55 2.07
C ARG A 65 12.74 14.67 0.56
N VAL A 66 12.38 15.85 0.06
CA VAL A 66 12.48 16.24 -1.35
C VAL A 66 13.52 17.34 -1.45
N ALA A 67 14.46 17.18 -2.39
CA ALA A 67 15.55 18.12 -2.59
C ALA A 67 14.99 19.51 -2.94
N GLY A 68 15.50 20.54 -2.26
CA GLY A 68 15.23 21.93 -2.61
C GLY A 68 15.86 22.30 -3.96
N GLU A 69 15.35 23.36 -4.59
CA GLU A 69 16.06 24.00 -5.70
C GLU A 69 17.39 24.60 -5.21
N ALA A 70 18.31 24.87 -6.14
CA ALA A 70 19.61 25.46 -5.81
C ALA A 70 19.46 26.72 -4.95
N GLY A 71 20.05 26.69 -3.74
CA GLY A 71 19.98 27.79 -2.78
C GLY A 71 18.75 27.79 -1.86
N LYS A 72 17.84 26.83 -1.99
CA LYS A 72 16.69 26.64 -1.09
C LYS A 72 16.87 25.38 -0.23
N PRO A 73 16.36 25.37 1.01
CA PRO A 73 16.42 24.18 1.86
C PRO A 73 15.56 23.05 1.29
N ASP A 74 15.94 21.81 1.63
CA ASP A 74 15.09 20.64 1.41
C ASP A 74 13.74 20.81 2.12
N THR A 75 12.70 20.22 1.55
CA THR A 75 11.38 20.15 2.15
C THR A 75 10.98 18.71 2.46
N TYR A 76 9.95 18.54 3.30
CA TYR A 76 9.38 17.24 3.60
C TYR A 76 7.94 17.20 3.08
N VAL A 77 7.68 16.27 2.17
CA VAL A 77 6.37 16.08 1.56
C VAL A 77 5.78 14.76 2.05
N PRO A 78 4.48 14.70 2.44
CA PRO A 78 3.82 13.45 2.78
C PRO A 78 3.96 12.41 1.66
N LEU A 79 4.25 11.15 2.02
CA LEU A 79 4.52 10.10 1.05
C LEU A 79 3.32 9.80 0.13
N ASP A 80 2.10 9.81 0.65
CA ASP A 80 0.87 9.69 -0.14
C ASP A 80 0.77 10.78 -1.21
N ARG A 81 1.05 12.03 -0.82
CA ARG A 81 1.10 13.17 -1.73
C ARG A 81 2.20 13.07 -2.76
N LEU A 82 3.38 12.63 -2.35
CA LEU A 82 4.52 12.45 -3.25
C LEU A 82 4.24 11.39 -4.33
N LEU A 83 3.51 10.32 -3.96
CA LEU A 83 3.14 9.24 -4.87
C LEU A 83 1.88 9.56 -5.69
N GLY A 84 1.25 10.72 -5.48
CA GLY A 84 -0.01 11.06 -6.14
C GLY A 84 -1.15 10.11 -5.78
N CYS A 85 -1.10 9.52 -4.57
CA CYS A 85 -2.17 8.66 -4.04
C CYS A 85 -3.26 9.47 -3.32
N ASP A 86 -3.17 10.79 -3.37
CA ASP A 86 -4.24 11.70 -2.98
C ASP A 86 -5.38 11.49 -3.98
N ILE A 87 -6.58 11.13 -3.48
CA ILE A 87 -7.87 10.94 -4.20
C ILE A 87 -8.10 9.46 -4.61
N LEU A 88 -9.17 8.76 -4.21
CA LEU A 88 -10.57 9.15 -3.97
C LEU A 88 -11.04 8.75 -2.56
N GLU A 89 -11.71 9.66 -1.84
CA GLU A 89 -12.75 9.24 -0.89
C GLU A 89 -13.83 8.52 -1.71
N GLU A 90 -13.79 7.19 -1.71
CA GLU A 90 -14.88 6.40 -2.26
C GLU A 90 -16.09 6.66 -1.36
N GLN A 91 -17.06 7.39 -1.89
CA GLN A 91 -18.38 7.59 -1.31
C GLN A 91 -18.92 6.23 -0.86
N SER A 92 -18.85 5.91 0.44
CA SER A 92 -19.53 4.74 0.98
C SER A 92 -21.03 4.98 0.88
N ALA A 93 -21.63 4.50 -0.21
CA ALA A 93 -23.04 4.13 -0.18
C ALA A 93 -23.22 3.04 0.89
N PRO A 94 -24.26 3.11 1.74
CA PRO A 94 -24.44 2.15 2.82
C PRO A 94 -24.88 0.80 2.25
N ASP A 95 -23.95 -0.13 2.08
CA ASP A 95 -24.27 -1.54 1.86
C ASP A 95 -24.60 -2.22 3.20
N ALA A 96 -25.70 -1.79 3.79
CA ALA A 96 -26.33 -2.43 4.96
C ALA A 96 -27.62 -3.18 4.57
N ALA A 97 -27.82 -3.44 3.27
CA ALA A 97 -29.05 -4.08 2.77
C ALA A 97 -28.85 -5.53 2.30
N SER A 98 -27.63 -6.08 2.28
CA SER A 98 -27.42 -7.47 1.79
C SER A 98 -27.27 -8.54 2.88
N ARG A 99 -27.53 -8.24 4.16
CA ARG A 99 -27.56 -9.26 5.26
C ARG A 99 -28.96 -9.75 5.65
N ALA A 100 -29.96 -9.55 4.79
CA ALA A 100 -31.33 -10.01 5.04
C ALA A 100 -31.82 -11.03 4.00
N HIS A 101 -31.07 -12.10 3.72
CA HIS A 101 -31.64 -13.28 3.06
C HIS A 101 -30.80 -14.55 3.26
N VAL A 102 -30.86 -15.13 4.47
CA VAL A 102 -30.80 -16.58 4.67
C VAL A 102 -31.71 -16.92 5.85
N THR A 103 -33.01 -17.02 5.58
CA THR A 103 -33.90 -17.87 6.38
C THR A 103 -34.14 -19.10 5.53
N SER A 104 -33.45 -20.21 5.83
CA SER A 104 -33.76 -21.51 5.24
C SER A 104 -34.84 -22.20 6.08
N PRO A 105 -35.89 -22.78 5.46
CA PRO A 105 -36.83 -23.66 6.14
C PRO A 105 -36.39 -25.13 6.04
N SER A 106 -36.54 -25.87 7.12
CA SER A 106 -36.85 -27.31 7.17
C SER A 106 -37.36 -27.64 8.56
#